data_AF-Q2TJK2-F1
#
_entry.id   AF-Q2TJK2-F1
#
_cell.length_a   1.000
_cell.length_b   1.000
_cell.length_c   1.000
_cell.angle_alpha   90.00
_cell.angle_beta   90.00
_cell.angle_gamma   90.00
#
_symmetry.space_group_name_H-M   'P 1'
#
loop_
_entity.id
_entity.type
_entity.pdbx_description
1 polymer ?
#
loop_
_entity_poly.entity_id
_entity_poly.type
_entity_poly.pdbx_seq_one_letter_code
_entity_poly.pdbx_strand_id
1 'polypeptide(L)'
;DDTFDAYGTFEEIRLLTDAINRWDISAMEQIPEYIRPFYKILLDEYAEIEKKMAKEGRANTVIASKEAFQDIARGYLVEAEWTNSGYVASFPEYMKNGLITSAYNVISKSALVGMGEIVSEDALAWYESHPKTLKLPSSISRLQDDVMTYQFERERGQSATGVDAYIKTYGVSEKEVLTRSKIMIENAWKDINQESL
;
A
#
# COMPACT_ATOMS: atom_id res chain seq x y z
N ASP A 1 6.48 0.75 5.45
CA ASP A 1 6.99 1.86 4.66
C ASP A 1 8.47 2.09 4.94
N ASP A 2 8.84 2.83 6.00
CA ASP A 2 10.24 3.11 6.37
C ASP A 2 11.21 1.92 6.34
N THR A 3 10.85 0.76 6.89
CA THR A 3 11.72 -0.44 6.84
C THR A 3 12.00 -0.89 5.40
N PHE A 4 11.03 -0.77 4.50
CA PHE A 4 11.17 -1.14 3.10
C PHE A 4 11.94 -0.11 2.28
N ASP A 5 11.82 1.17 2.64
CA ASP A 5 12.29 2.29 1.84
C ASP A 5 13.62 2.89 2.32
N ALA A 6 13.91 2.83 3.62
CA ALA A 6 15.02 3.55 4.25
C ALA A 6 16.03 2.65 4.96
N TYR A 7 15.55 1.63 5.66
CA TYR A 7 16.33 0.94 6.69
C TYR A 7 16.72 -0.50 6.36
N GLY A 8 15.93 -1.20 5.54
CA GLY A 8 16.23 -2.56 5.12
C GLY A 8 17.13 -2.58 3.89
N THR A 9 18.11 -3.49 3.85
CA THR A 9 18.73 -3.83 2.56
C THR A 9 17.73 -4.59 1.68
N PHE A 10 18.01 -4.65 0.38
CA PHE A 10 17.19 -5.38 -0.58
C PHE A 10 16.98 -6.87 -0.19
N GLU A 11 18.00 -7.52 0.37
CA GLU A 11 17.91 -8.90 0.87
C GLU A 11 17.06 -9.00 2.13
N GLU A 12 17.18 -8.04 3.05
CA GLU A 12 16.43 -8.03 4.31
C GLU A 12 14.94 -7.80 4.09
N ILE A 13 14.56 -6.90 3.18
CA ILE A 13 13.15 -6.67 2.85
C ILE A 13 12.52 -7.88 2.17
N ARG A 14 13.27 -8.69 1.41
CA ARG A 14 12.75 -9.95 0.85
C ARG A 14 12.40 -10.94 1.94
N LEU A 15 13.26 -11.06 2.95
CA LEU A 15 13.02 -11.90 4.12
C LEU A 15 11.83 -11.38 4.93
N LEU A 16 11.71 -10.06 5.10
CA LEU A 16 10.56 -9.44 5.76
C LEU A 16 9.25 -9.66 4.98
N THR A 17 9.26 -9.49 3.66
CA THR A 17 8.09 -9.79 2.82
C THR A 17 7.69 -11.24 2.96
N ASP A 18 8.63 -12.19 2.89
CA ASP A 18 8.32 -13.62 3.09
C ASP A 18 7.74 -13.89 4.48
N ALA A 19 8.31 -13.30 5.53
CA ALA A 19 7.79 -13.41 6.89
C ALA A 19 6.37 -12.86 7.03
N ILE A 20 6.08 -11.68 6.45
CA ILE A 20 4.73 -11.11 6.43
C ILE A 20 3.78 -12.02 5.64
N ASN A 21 4.20 -12.56 4.51
CA ASN A 21 3.36 -13.46 3.71
C ASN A 21 3.04 -14.78 4.44
N ARG A 22 3.99 -15.34 5.22
CA ARG A 22 3.74 -16.52 6.07
C ARG A 22 2.89 -16.21 7.29
N TRP A 23 3.06 -15.02 7.87
CA TRP A 23 2.36 -14.56 9.07
C TRP A 23 2.53 -15.52 10.27
N ASP A 24 3.76 -16.00 10.49
CA ASP A 24 4.10 -17.04 11.46
C ASP A 24 5.30 -16.61 12.32
N ILE A 25 5.21 -16.80 13.63
CA ILE A 25 6.26 -16.38 14.58
C ILE A 25 7.61 -17.07 14.33
N SER A 26 7.63 -18.27 13.73
CA SER A 26 8.86 -18.98 13.36
C SER A 26 9.66 -18.26 12.26
N ALA A 27 9.02 -17.39 11.47
CA ALA A 27 9.73 -16.57 10.48
C ALA A 27 10.60 -15.48 11.14
N MET A 28 10.41 -15.20 12.43
CA MET A 28 11.17 -14.19 13.17
C MET A 28 12.68 -14.49 13.21
N GLU A 29 13.08 -15.78 13.21
CA GLU A 29 14.49 -16.16 13.19
C GLU A 29 15.18 -15.84 11.86
N GLN A 30 14.40 -15.72 10.77
CA GLN A 30 14.90 -15.50 9.41
C GLN A 30 15.06 -14.01 9.09
N ILE A 31 14.50 -13.10 9.89
CA ILE A 31 14.62 -11.66 9.69
C ILE A 31 15.68 -11.03 10.61
N PRO A 32 16.30 -9.91 10.21
CA PRO A 32 17.29 -9.18 11.00
C PRO A 32 16.77 -8.79 12.39
N GLU A 33 17.66 -8.82 13.39
CA GLU A 33 17.32 -8.59 14.80
C GLU A 33 16.60 -7.25 15.03
N TYR A 34 17.01 -6.19 14.33
CA TYR A 34 16.41 -4.86 14.47
C TYR A 34 14.99 -4.75 13.87
N ILE A 35 14.61 -5.65 12.95
CA ILE A 35 13.27 -5.71 12.33
C ILE A 35 12.32 -6.58 13.17
N ARG A 36 12.85 -7.54 13.94
CA ARG A 36 12.04 -8.47 14.76
C ARG A 36 11.01 -7.79 15.67
N PRO A 37 11.32 -6.67 16.37
CA PRO A 37 10.33 -5.98 17.19
C PRO A 37 9.11 -5.53 16.40
N PHE A 38 9.30 -4.98 15.20
CA PHE A 38 8.21 -4.58 14.32
C PHE A 38 7.35 -5.78 13.92
N TYR A 39 7.97 -6.86 13.45
CA TYR A 39 7.25 -8.06 13.03
C TYR A 39 6.48 -8.70 14.20
N LYS A 40 7.08 -8.73 15.39
CA LYS A 40 6.41 -9.23 16.59
C LYS A 40 5.18 -8.39 16.96
N ILE A 41 5.29 -7.07 16.95
CA ILE A 41 4.15 -6.17 17.22
C ILE A 41 3.04 -6.43 16.19
N LEU A 42 3.38 -6.56 14.90
CA LEU A 42 2.40 -6.87 13.86
C LEU A 42 1.63 -8.17 14.16
N LEU A 43 2.33 -9.25 14.53
CA LEU A 43 1.69 -10.53 14.85
C LEU A 43 0.83 -10.45 16.12
N ASP A 44 1.36 -9.85 17.19
CA ASP A 44 0.69 -9.77 18.48
C ASP A 44 -0.61 -8.93 18.38
N GLU A 45 -0.57 -7.78 17.69
CA GLU A 45 -1.74 -6.92 17.47
C GLU A 45 -2.84 -7.66 16.69
N TYR A 46 -2.49 -8.33 15.58
CA TYR A 46 -3.46 -9.09 14.81
C TYR A 46 -4.04 -10.27 15.58
N ALA A 47 -3.24 -10.97 16.39
CA ALA A 47 -3.72 -12.08 17.21
C ALA A 47 -4.75 -11.63 18.26
N GLU A 48 -4.51 -10.49 18.92
CA GLU A 48 -5.47 -9.94 19.89
C GLU A 48 -6.75 -9.44 19.21
N ILE A 49 -6.63 -8.78 18.05
CA ILE A 49 -7.78 -8.36 17.25
C ILE A 49 -8.58 -9.56 16.76
N GLU A 50 -7.94 -10.59 16.24
CA GLU A 50 -8.58 -11.82 15.76
C GLU A 50 -9.37 -12.52 16.88
N LYS A 51 -8.75 -12.67 18.05
CA LYS A 51 -9.40 -13.24 19.23
C LYS A 51 -10.62 -12.45 19.68
N LYS A 52 -10.60 -11.12 19.54
CA LYS A 52 -11.75 -10.25 19.83
C LYS A 52 -12.84 -10.43 18.78
N MET A 53 -12.51 -10.28 17.50
CA MET A 53 -13.47 -10.34 16.39
C MET A 53 -14.08 -11.72 16.20
N ALA A 54 -13.35 -12.81 16.52
CA ALA A 54 -13.88 -14.16 16.49
C ALA A 54 -15.06 -14.35 17.45
N LYS A 55 -15.03 -13.70 18.63
CA LYS A 55 -16.15 -13.73 19.59
C LYS A 55 -17.39 -12.98 19.09
N GLU A 56 -17.19 -12.03 18.19
CA GLU A 56 -18.25 -11.23 17.56
C GLU A 56 -18.73 -11.86 16.23
N GLY A 57 -18.16 -13.00 15.80
CA GLY A 57 -18.48 -13.61 14.50
C GLY A 57 -17.93 -12.84 13.29
N ARG A 58 -16.92 -11.97 13.50
CA ARG A 58 -16.41 -11.01 12.50
C ARG A 58 -14.96 -11.28 12.08
N ALA A 59 -14.48 -12.51 12.26
CA ALA A 59 -13.10 -12.91 11.94
C ALA A 59 -12.71 -12.61 10.48
N ASN A 60 -13.65 -12.68 9.53
CA ASN A 60 -13.41 -12.37 8.12
C ASN A 60 -12.87 -10.96 7.87
N THR A 61 -13.23 -9.97 8.71
CA THR A 61 -12.71 -8.60 8.59
C THR A 61 -11.21 -8.52 8.91
N VAL A 62 -10.75 -9.33 9.86
CA VAL A 62 -9.33 -9.41 10.25
C VAL A 62 -8.52 -10.13 9.18
N ILE A 63 -9.08 -11.20 8.61
CA ILE A 63 -8.48 -11.92 7.47
C ILE A 63 -8.28 -10.95 6.30
N ALA A 64 -9.32 -10.19 5.94
CA ALA A 64 -9.24 -9.24 4.84
C ALA A 64 -8.18 -8.15 5.09
N SER A 65 -8.10 -7.62 6.32
CA SER A 65 -7.07 -6.65 6.72
C SER A 65 -5.66 -7.24 6.65
N LYS A 66 -5.48 -8.48 7.10
CA LYS A 66 -4.21 -9.22 7.02
C LYS A 66 -3.77 -9.42 5.56
N GLU A 67 -4.69 -9.83 4.68
CA GLU A 67 -4.40 -9.99 3.24
C GLU A 67 -3.95 -8.67 2.60
N ALA A 68 -4.58 -7.55 2.94
CA ALA A 68 -4.13 -6.23 2.47
C ALA A 68 -2.73 -5.87 2.97
N PHE A 69 -2.36 -6.27 4.20
CA PHE A 69 -1.00 -6.09 4.70
C PHE A 69 0.03 -6.97 3.97
N GLN A 70 -0.37 -8.16 3.52
CA GLN A 70 0.47 -9.00 2.69
C GLN A 70 0.63 -8.42 1.28
N ASP A 71 -0.46 -7.90 0.70
CA ASP A 71 -0.44 -7.19 -0.59
C ASP A 71 0.51 -5.99 -0.57
N ILE A 72 0.43 -5.13 0.45
CA ILE A 72 1.30 -3.94 0.53
C ILE A 72 2.78 -4.34 0.69
N ALA A 73 3.08 -5.38 1.47
CA ALA A 73 4.45 -5.89 1.62
C ALA A 73 5.02 -6.47 0.31
N ARG A 74 4.17 -7.09 -0.52
CA ARG A 74 4.55 -7.51 -1.88
C ARG A 74 4.75 -6.30 -2.79
N GLY A 75 3.88 -5.30 -2.71
CA GLY A 75 3.99 -4.07 -3.49
C GLY A 75 5.27 -3.28 -3.19
N TYR A 76 5.62 -3.13 -1.92
CA TYR A 76 6.88 -2.48 -1.52
C TYR A 76 8.11 -3.26 -2.00
N LEU A 77 8.06 -4.60 -2.00
CA LEU A 77 9.14 -5.39 -2.57
C LEU A 77 9.34 -5.11 -4.07
N VAL A 78 8.26 -4.95 -4.84
CA VAL A 78 8.33 -4.58 -6.26
C VAL A 78 9.00 -3.20 -6.45
N GLU A 79 8.65 -2.20 -5.63
CA GLU A 79 9.28 -0.88 -5.67
C GLU A 79 10.77 -0.92 -5.33
N ALA A 80 11.14 -1.74 -4.35
CA ALA A 80 12.53 -1.94 -4.01
C ALA A 80 13.31 -2.71 -5.09
N GLU A 81 12.68 -3.66 -5.79
CA GLU A 81 13.26 -4.33 -6.96
C GLU A 81 13.53 -3.34 -8.10
N TRP A 82 12.59 -2.44 -8.37
CA TRP A 82 12.76 -1.36 -9.34
C TRP A 82 13.92 -0.45 -8.98
N THR A 83 13.97 0.01 -7.73
CA THR A 83 15.04 0.89 -7.23
C THR A 83 16.40 0.19 -7.29
N ASN A 84 16.50 -1.04 -6.80
CA ASN A 84 17.77 -1.80 -6.76
C ASN A 84 18.30 -2.13 -8.17
N SER A 85 17.41 -2.34 -9.15
CA SER A 85 17.80 -2.62 -10.54
C SER A 85 17.98 -1.37 -11.40
N GLY A 86 17.63 -0.18 -10.89
CA GLY A 86 17.53 1.06 -11.67
C GLY A 86 16.42 1.02 -12.74
N TYR A 87 15.47 0.10 -12.61
CA TYR A 87 14.35 -0.01 -13.52
C TYR A 87 13.31 1.06 -13.22
N VAL A 88 12.99 1.88 -14.21
CA VAL A 88 11.88 2.84 -14.13
C VAL A 88 10.66 2.21 -14.81
N ALA A 89 9.59 1.92 -14.07
CA ALA A 89 8.37 1.37 -14.67
C ALA A 89 7.71 2.36 -15.65
N SER A 90 6.89 1.85 -16.58
CA SER A 90 5.95 2.73 -17.29
C SER A 90 4.91 3.28 -16.31
N PHE A 91 4.30 4.43 -16.58
CA PHE A 91 3.34 5.04 -15.67
C PHE A 91 2.11 4.14 -15.40
N PRO A 92 1.54 3.42 -16.39
CA PRO A 92 0.46 2.46 -16.11
C PRO A 92 0.91 1.28 -15.23
N GLU A 93 2.13 0.80 -15.42
CA GLU A 93 2.72 -0.28 -14.61
C GLU A 93 3.01 0.18 -13.18
N TYR A 94 3.64 1.35 -13.05
CA TYR A 94 3.86 2.04 -11.78
C TYR A 94 2.55 2.19 -11.03
N MET A 95 1.53 2.79 -11.65
CA MET A 95 0.26 3.02 -10.99
C MET A 95 -0.41 1.72 -10.54
N LYS A 96 -0.29 0.63 -11.29
CA LYS A 96 -0.84 -0.67 -10.87
C LYS A 96 -0.27 -1.11 -9.51
N ASN A 97 1.03 -0.94 -9.28
CA ASN A 97 1.66 -1.23 -7.99
C ASN A 97 1.42 -0.11 -6.97
N GLY A 98 1.53 1.14 -7.40
CA GLY A 98 1.34 2.35 -6.61
C GLY A 98 -0.02 2.43 -5.91
N LEU A 99 -1.07 1.91 -6.54
CA LEU A 99 -2.39 1.82 -5.88
C LEU A 99 -2.35 0.89 -4.66
N ILE A 100 -1.57 -0.19 -4.71
CA ILE A 100 -1.40 -1.14 -3.61
C ILE A 100 -0.53 -0.50 -2.51
N THR A 101 0.59 0.12 -2.90
CA THR A 101 1.56 0.74 -1.97
C THR A 101 1.13 2.10 -1.42
N SER A 102 0.01 2.66 -1.90
CA SER A 102 -0.63 3.86 -1.31
C SER A 102 -1.13 3.68 0.13
N ALA A 103 -1.03 2.47 0.69
CA ALA A 103 -1.55 2.04 1.98
C ALA A 103 -3.07 2.17 2.19
N TYR A 104 -3.79 2.74 1.22
CA TYR A 104 -5.21 3.05 1.36
C TYR A 104 -6.05 1.79 1.64
N ASN A 105 -5.73 0.68 0.97
CA ASN A 105 -6.43 -0.59 1.17
C ASN A 105 -6.23 -1.16 2.59
N VAL A 106 -5.01 -1.08 3.11
CA VAL A 106 -4.68 -1.52 4.48
C VAL A 106 -5.44 -0.67 5.50
N ILE A 107 -5.40 0.65 5.36
CA ILE A 107 -6.08 1.58 6.27
C ILE A 107 -7.58 1.32 6.26
N SER A 108 -8.17 1.20 5.07
CA SER A 108 -9.61 1.01 4.90
C SER A 108 -10.09 -0.33 5.48
N LYS A 109 -9.44 -1.45 5.13
CA LYS A 109 -9.81 -2.76 5.69
C LYS A 109 -9.58 -2.83 7.21
N SER A 110 -8.53 -2.19 7.71
CA SER A 110 -8.29 -2.10 9.16
C SER A 110 -9.34 -1.26 9.89
N ALA A 111 -9.83 -0.19 9.26
CA ALA A 111 -10.95 0.59 9.79
C ALA A 111 -12.24 -0.24 9.88
N LEU A 112 -12.53 -1.07 8.86
CA LEU A 112 -13.72 -1.95 8.86
C LEU A 112 -13.76 -2.91 10.06
N VAL A 113 -12.59 -3.39 10.52
CA VAL A 113 -12.51 -4.22 11.74
C VAL A 113 -13.14 -3.50 12.94
N GLY A 114 -12.85 -2.20 13.10
CA GLY A 114 -13.32 -1.37 14.20
C GLY A 114 -14.77 -0.87 14.11
N MET A 115 -15.45 -1.04 12.97
CA MET A 115 -16.79 -0.46 12.72
C MET A 115 -17.97 -1.28 13.27
N GLY A 116 -17.72 -2.34 14.03
CA GLY A 116 -18.77 -3.13 14.69
C GLY A 116 -19.77 -3.77 13.71
N GLU A 117 -21.02 -3.90 14.14
CA GLU A 117 -22.11 -4.56 13.39
C GLU A 117 -22.48 -3.87 12.07
N ILE A 118 -21.96 -2.66 11.79
CA ILE A 118 -22.18 -1.97 10.51
C ILE A 118 -21.55 -2.76 9.35
N VAL A 119 -20.46 -3.50 9.61
CA VAL A 119 -19.77 -4.29 8.59
C VAL A 119 -20.37 -5.68 8.51
N SER A 120 -21.38 -5.82 7.66
CA SER A 120 -21.94 -7.12 7.27
C SER A 120 -21.02 -7.86 6.30
N GLU A 121 -21.28 -9.16 6.08
CA GLU A 121 -20.61 -9.93 5.03
C GLU A 121 -20.82 -9.31 3.64
N ASP A 122 -22.02 -8.76 3.37
CA ASP A 122 -22.32 -8.05 2.13
C ASP A 122 -21.47 -6.77 1.98
N ALA A 123 -21.23 -6.03 3.07
CA ALA A 123 -20.39 -4.84 3.04
C ALA A 123 -18.92 -5.21 2.76
N LEU A 124 -18.44 -6.31 3.32
CA LEU A 124 -17.10 -6.82 3.06
C LEU A 124 -16.98 -7.35 1.61
N ALA A 125 -17.96 -8.09 1.12
CA ALA A 125 -18.00 -8.58 -0.26
C ALA A 125 -18.07 -7.42 -1.27
N TRP A 126 -18.85 -6.37 -0.97
CA TRP A 126 -18.86 -5.14 -1.76
C TRP A 126 -17.48 -4.49 -1.79
N TYR A 127 -16.80 -4.40 -0.65
CA TYR A 127 -15.43 -3.87 -0.57
C TYR A 127 -14.45 -4.71 -1.42
N GLU A 128 -14.47 -6.04 -1.27
CA GLU A 128 -13.61 -6.99 -2.02
C GLU A 128 -13.87 -6.95 -3.54
N SER A 129 -15.05 -6.51 -3.99
CA SER A 129 -15.33 -6.30 -5.42
C SER A 129 -14.51 -5.16 -6.05
N HIS A 130 -13.74 -4.42 -5.25
CA HIS A 130 -12.93 -3.26 -5.65
C HIS A 130 -13.73 -2.25 -6.49
N PRO A 131 -14.85 -1.73 -5.95
CA PRO A 131 -15.64 -0.72 -6.62
C PRO A 131 -14.76 0.50 -6.94
N LYS A 132 -15.15 1.23 -7.99
CA LYS A 132 -14.42 2.44 -8.42
C LYS A 132 -14.19 3.41 -7.25
N THR A 133 -15.15 3.46 -6.34
CA THR A 133 -15.17 4.22 -5.09
C THR A 133 -13.99 3.93 -4.16
N LEU A 134 -13.33 2.76 -4.25
CA LEU A 134 -12.11 2.44 -3.49
C LEU A 134 -10.82 2.66 -4.30
N LYS A 135 -10.91 2.56 -5.64
CA LYS A 135 -9.76 2.81 -6.53
C LYS A 135 -9.42 4.29 -6.65
N LEU A 136 -10.43 5.15 -6.66
CA LEU A 136 -10.26 6.60 -6.79
C LEU A 136 -9.50 7.21 -5.59
N PRO A 137 -9.86 6.93 -4.32
CA PRO A 137 -9.08 7.41 -3.17
C PRO A 137 -7.64 6.89 -3.16
N SER A 138 -7.42 5.62 -3.51
CA SER A 138 -6.07 5.04 -3.62
C SER A 138 -5.24 5.78 -4.69
N SER A 139 -5.87 6.14 -5.82
CA SER A 139 -5.23 6.91 -6.89
C SER A 139 -4.88 8.33 -6.43
N ILE A 140 -5.81 8.99 -5.73
CA ILE A 140 -5.58 10.31 -5.14
C ILE A 140 -4.42 10.26 -4.15
N SER A 141 -4.45 9.30 -3.22
CA SER A 141 -3.41 9.10 -2.21
C SER A 141 -2.03 8.96 -2.87
N ARG A 142 -1.90 8.03 -3.82
CA ARG A 142 -0.62 7.78 -4.52
C ARG A 142 -0.13 9.01 -5.29
N LEU A 143 -0.99 9.62 -6.10
CA LEU A 143 -0.60 10.77 -6.92
C LEU A 143 -0.26 12.00 -6.09
N GLN A 144 -1.01 12.23 -5.01
CA GLN A 144 -0.77 13.35 -4.10
C GLN A 144 0.55 13.16 -3.36
N ASP A 145 0.82 11.95 -2.86
CA ASP A 145 2.08 11.63 -2.20
C ASP A 145 3.26 11.87 -3.16
N ASP A 146 3.25 11.22 -4.34
CA ASP A 146 4.32 11.36 -5.36
C ASP A 146 4.62 12.82 -5.71
N VAL A 147 3.58 13.63 -5.96
CA VAL A 147 3.76 15.04 -6.34
C VAL A 147 4.37 15.86 -5.21
N MET A 148 4.12 15.50 -3.96
CA MET A 148 4.58 16.22 -2.78
C MET A 148 5.97 15.77 -2.31
N THR A 149 6.34 14.52 -2.56
CA THR A 149 7.55 13.89 -2.00
C THR A 149 8.63 13.59 -3.03
N TYR A 150 8.37 13.62 -4.35
CA TYR A 150 9.32 13.15 -5.37
C TYR A 150 10.74 13.74 -5.26
N GLN A 151 10.89 15.00 -4.85
CA GLN A 151 12.22 15.61 -4.68
C GLN A 151 12.99 14.97 -3.53
N PHE A 152 12.30 14.80 -2.39
CA PHE A 152 12.85 14.15 -1.20
C PHE A 152 13.14 12.66 -1.46
N GLU A 153 12.26 11.97 -2.17
CA GLU A 153 12.45 10.58 -2.60
C GLU A 153 13.70 10.41 -3.49
N ARG A 154 13.89 11.30 -4.46
CA ARG A 154 15.10 11.32 -5.31
C ARG A 154 16.37 11.55 -4.49
N GLU A 155 16.34 12.46 -3.51
CA GLU A 155 17.48 12.70 -2.60
C GLU A 155 17.85 11.46 -1.78
N ARG A 156 16.87 10.61 -1.49
CA ARG A 156 17.06 9.34 -0.78
C ARG A 156 17.47 8.18 -1.70
N GLY A 157 17.60 8.43 -3.00
CA GLY A 157 18.09 7.45 -3.98
C GLY A 157 16.99 6.63 -4.65
N GLN A 158 15.71 6.94 -4.44
CA GLN A 158 14.64 6.34 -5.23
C GLN A 158 14.74 6.81 -6.69
N SER A 159 15.06 5.89 -7.59
CA SER A 159 15.25 6.18 -9.01
C SER A 159 13.97 6.08 -9.85
N ALA A 160 12.85 5.67 -9.25
CA ALA A 160 11.62 5.32 -9.97
C ALA A 160 10.35 5.84 -9.26
N THR A 161 10.28 7.16 -9.03
CA THR A 161 9.06 7.80 -8.51
C THR A 161 7.93 7.81 -9.55
N GLY A 162 6.69 8.07 -9.12
CA GLY A 162 5.57 8.23 -10.05
C GLY A 162 5.75 9.36 -11.06
N VAL A 163 6.48 10.42 -10.68
CA VAL A 163 6.85 11.52 -11.58
C VAL A 163 7.80 11.01 -12.67
N ASP A 164 8.81 10.24 -12.31
CA ASP A 164 9.79 9.68 -13.25
C ASP A 164 9.14 8.66 -14.21
N ALA A 165 8.25 7.82 -13.70
CA ALA A 165 7.46 6.89 -14.51
C ALA A 165 6.58 7.64 -15.55
N TYR A 166 5.98 8.78 -15.15
CA TYR A 166 5.18 9.63 -16.04
C TYR A 166 6.05 10.26 -17.14
N ILE A 167 7.18 10.88 -16.76
CA ILE A 167 8.12 11.49 -17.72
C ILE A 167 8.61 10.44 -18.73
N LYS A 168 9.02 9.25 -18.24
CA LYS A 168 9.47 8.14 -19.10
C LYS A 168 8.42 7.74 -20.12
N THR A 169 7.16 7.67 -19.70
CA THR A 169 6.07 7.13 -20.52
C THR A 169 5.60 8.12 -21.58
N TYR A 170 5.52 9.40 -21.23
CA TYR A 170 4.88 10.41 -22.08
C TYR A 170 5.86 11.44 -22.67
N GLY A 171 7.13 11.42 -22.27
CA GLY A 171 8.16 12.32 -22.81
C GLY A 171 7.92 13.80 -22.47
N VAL A 172 7.23 14.08 -21.37
CA VAL A 172 6.83 15.44 -20.96
C VAL A 172 7.77 16.01 -19.90
N SER A 173 7.70 17.32 -19.69
CA SER A 173 8.46 18.00 -18.63
C SER A 173 7.90 17.66 -17.24
N GLU A 174 8.76 17.74 -16.22
CA GLU A 174 8.35 17.60 -14.81
C GLU A 174 7.20 18.56 -14.44
N LYS A 175 7.29 19.83 -14.84
CA LYS A 175 6.22 20.82 -14.61
C LYS A 175 4.89 20.39 -15.23
N GLU A 176 4.93 19.77 -16.40
CA GLU A 176 3.73 19.24 -17.04
C GLU A 176 3.18 18.05 -16.24
N VAL A 177 4.03 17.13 -15.76
CA VAL A 177 3.59 16.03 -14.89
C VAL A 177 2.87 16.56 -13.65
N LEU A 178 3.46 17.51 -12.91
CA LEU A 178 2.83 18.09 -11.72
C LEU A 178 1.47 18.73 -12.03
N THR A 179 1.33 19.33 -13.21
CA THR A 179 0.07 19.93 -13.66
C THR A 179 -0.97 18.85 -14.00
N ARG A 180 -0.55 17.80 -14.72
CA ARG A 180 -1.41 16.68 -15.11
C ARG A 180 -1.86 15.88 -13.89
N SER A 181 -0.97 15.59 -12.95
CA SER A 181 -1.30 14.89 -11.70
C SER A 181 -2.34 15.66 -10.88
N LYS A 182 -2.22 16.99 -10.76
CA LYS A 182 -3.24 17.81 -10.11
C LYS A 182 -4.61 17.70 -10.78
N ILE A 183 -4.66 17.75 -12.11
CA ILE A 183 -5.90 17.57 -12.87
C ILE A 183 -6.49 16.17 -12.64
N MET A 184 -5.66 15.12 -12.62
CA MET A 184 -6.10 13.75 -12.33
C MET A 184 -6.69 13.63 -10.93
N ILE A 185 -6.04 14.23 -9.92
CA ILE A 185 -6.52 14.27 -8.53
C ILE A 185 -7.86 15.02 -8.44
N GLU A 186 -7.98 16.19 -9.04
CA GLU A 186 -9.22 16.99 -9.05
C GLU A 186 -10.38 16.23 -9.72
N ASN A 187 -10.11 15.53 -10.82
CA ASN A 187 -11.13 14.74 -11.50
C ASN A 187 -11.55 13.52 -10.67
N ALA A 188 -10.60 12.82 -10.05
CA ALA A 188 -10.90 11.71 -9.16
C ALA A 188 -11.76 12.15 -7.96
N TRP A 189 -11.53 13.34 -7.41
CA TRP A 189 -12.40 13.92 -6.37
C TRP A 189 -13.83 14.21 -6.88
N LYS A 190 -13.98 14.71 -8.11
CA LYS A 190 -15.30 14.92 -8.71
C LYS A 190 -16.05 13.60 -8.90
N ASP A 191 -15.36 12.56 -9.35
CA ASP A 191 -15.94 11.24 -9.54
C ASP A 191 -16.38 10.63 -8.20
N ILE A 192 -15.57 10.74 -7.13
CA ILE A 192 -15.95 10.32 -5.78
C ILE A 192 -17.23 11.04 -5.32
N ASN A 193 -17.31 12.36 -5.53
CA ASN A 193 -18.49 13.13 -5.14
C ASN A 193 -19.74 12.71 -5.93
N GLN A 194 -19.60 12.30 -7.20
CA GLN A 194 -20.72 11.79 -7.99
C GLN A 194 -21.14 10.39 -7.57
N GLU A 195 -20.20 9.51 -7.19
CA GLU A 195 -20.52 8.16 -6.70
C GLU A 195 -21.12 8.16 -5.27
N SER A 196 -20.95 9.25 -4.52
CA SER A 196 -21.44 9.38 -3.14
C SER A 196 -22.81 10.05 -3.02
N LEU A 197 -23.43 10.43 -4.15
CA LEU A 197 -24.76 11.08 -4.26
C LEU A 197 -25.82 10.08 -4.72
#